data_AF-A0A2V6K195-F1
#
_entry.id   AF-A0A2V6K195-F1
#
_cell.length_a   1.000
_cell.length_b   1.000
_cell.length_c   1.000
_cell.angle_alpha   90.00
_cell.angle_beta   90.00
_cell.angle_gamma   90.00
#
_symmetry.space_group_name_H-M   'P 1'
#
loop_
_entity.id
_entity.type
_entity.pdbx_description
1 polymer ?
#
loop_
_entity_poly.entity_id
_entity_poly.type
_entity_poly.pdbx_seq_one_letter_code
_entity_poly.pdbx_strand_id
1 'polypeptide(L)'
;MLARANAGATEFRFDRDTFAFANQTVFEYHEGHPSLRKASTVRRDAYKRHCFVLCRTAMQFKKFARFDARSAPLDDASLAVRIRLVTHRDPWADPLPADQRIVFPGYNDLREMSKARRELVQKSIGHGWPSYFRISN
;
A
#
# COMPACT_ATOMS: atom_id res chain seq x y z
N MET A 1 -33.14 13.75 -12.82
CA MET A 1 -33.03 12.92 -11.61
C MET A 1 -32.41 11.59 -12.01
N LEU A 2 -31.12 11.37 -11.74
CA LEU A 2 -30.45 10.08 -11.88
C LEU A 2 -29.47 9.97 -10.72
N ALA A 3 -29.93 9.31 -9.64
CA ALA A 3 -29.06 8.91 -8.56
C ALA A 3 -28.08 7.88 -9.13
N ARG A 4 -26.81 8.26 -9.28
CA ARG A 4 -25.74 7.30 -9.46
C ARG A 4 -25.71 6.43 -8.21
N ALA A 5 -26.21 5.21 -8.31
CA ALA A 5 -25.98 4.20 -7.30
C ALA A 5 -24.47 4.00 -7.20
N ASN A 6 -23.87 4.53 -6.13
CA ASN A 6 -22.49 4.26 -5.76
C ASN A 6 -22.41 2.77 -5.44
N ALA A 7 -22.04 1.96 -6.43
CA ALA A 7 -21.86 0.53 -6.26
C ALA A 7 -20.72 0.28 -5.25
N GLY A 8 -21.07 0.20 -3.97
CA GLY A 8 -20.33 -0.49 -2.92
C GLY A 8 -18.94 0.05 -2.60
N ALA A 9 -18.80 1.34 -2.29
CA ALA A 9 -17.63 1.78 -1.52
C ALA A 9 -17.78 1.24 -0.09
N THR A 10 -17.27 0.03 0.16
CA THR A 10 -17.23 -0.56 1.51
C THR A 10 -16.41 0.35 2.43
N GLU A 11 -16.87 0.55 3.66
CA GLU A 11 -16.17 1.35 4.68
C GLU A 11 -14.70 0.93 4.81
N PHE A 12 -13.80 1.90 5.01
CA PHE A 12 -12.39 1.65 5.24
C PHE A 12 -12.19 1.09 6.65
N ARG A 13 -11.60 -0.10 6.75
CA ARG A 13 -11.43 -0.84 7.99
C ARG A 13 -9.95 -1.00 8.31
N PHE A 14 -9.49 -0.34 9.36
CA PHE A 14 -8.08 -0.38 9.76
C PHE A 14 -7.57 -1.79 10.04
N ASP A 15 -8.42 -2.69 10.54
CA ASP A 15 -8.06 -4.07 10.84
C ASP A 15 -7.79 -4.93 9.59
N ARG A 16 -8.16 -4.49 8.39
CA ARG A 16 -8.09 -5.26 7.14
C ARG A 16 -7.42 -4.52 5.99
N ASP A 17 -7.69 -3.23 5.86
CA ASP A 17 -7.27 -2.38 4.75
C ASP A 17 -5.90 -1.71 5.01
N THR A 18 -5.18 -2.11 6.05
CA THR A 18 -3.83 -1.60 6.39
C THR A 18 -2.78 -2.70 6.42
N PHE A 19 -1.51 -2.33 6.48
CA PHE A 19 -0.40 -3.28 6.52
C PHE A 19 -0.23 -3.89 7.92
N ALA A 20 0.18 -5.16 7.98
CA ALA A 20 0.52 -5.83 9.23
C ALA A 20 1.94 -5.50 9.75
N PHE A 21 2.68 -4.63 9.06
CA PHE A 21 4.00 -4.18 9.47
C PHE A 21 3.98 -2.70 9.83
N ALA A 22 4.78 -2.33 10.84
CA ALA A 22 4.86 -0.96 11.31
C ALA A 22 5.56 -0.05 10.29
N ASN A 23 4.98 1.13 10.07
CA ASN A 23 5.65 2.22 9.39
C ASN A 23 6.59 2.94 10.37
N GLN A 24 7.81 2.44 10.56
CA GLN A 24 8.75 3.08 11.47
C GLN A 24 9.40 4.32 10.82
N THR A 25 8.63 5.42 10.76
CA THR A 25 9.17 6.75 10.49
C THR A 25 9.86 7.26 11.76
N VAL A 26 11.19 7.18 11.84
CA VAL A 26 11.96 7.83 12.91
C VAL A 26 12.60 9.11 12.36
N PHE A 27 12.05 10.26 12.74
CA PHE A 27 12.73 11.55 12.61
C PHE A 27 13.57 11.78 13.87
N GLU A 28 14.82 12.21 13.69
CA GLU A 28 15.63 12.72 14.79
C GLU A 28 15.56 14.25 14.74
N TYR A 29 15.02 14.85 15.79
CA TYR A 29 14.94 16.30 15.92
C TYR A 29 16.18 16.78 16.65
N HIS A 30 16.96 17.64 15.99
CA HIS A 30 18.08 18.35 16.61
C HIS A 30 17.73 19.84 16.56
N GLU A 31 17.68 20.49 17.73
CA GLU A 31 17.41 21.94 17.85
C GLU A 31 16.12 22.40 17.14
N GLY A 32 15.08 21.56 17.14
CA GLY A 32 13.80 21.87 16.46
C GLY A 32 13.81 21.64 14.94
N HIS A 33 14.96 21.27 14.37
CA HIS A 33 15.10 21.00 12.95
C HIS A 33 14.97 19.48 12.72
N PRO A 34 14.01 19.03 11.90
CA PRO A 34 13.88 17.61 11.60
C PRO A 34 15.06 17.18 10.74
N SER A 35 15.87 16.27 11.27
CA SER A 35 16.94 15.62 10.53
C SER A 35 16.60 14.15 10.29
N LEU A 36 17.13 13.63 9.19
CA LEU A 36 16.97 12.24 8.85
C LEU A 36 17.98 11.41 9.64
N ARG A 37 17.49 10.51 10.50
CA ARG A 37 18.30 9.56 11.26
C ARG A 37 19.35 8.89 10.35
N LYS A 38 20.64 9.02 10.70
CA LYS A 38 21.73 8.28 10.04
C LYS A 38 21.48 6.78 10.22
N ALA A 39 21.88 5.98 9.22
CA ALA A 39 21.71 4.53 9.28
C ALA A 39 22.46 3.97 10.51
N SER A 40 21.74 3.52 11.52
CA SER A 40 22.34 2.89 12.70
C SER A 40 22.86 1.50 12.32
N THR A 41 24.01 1.13 12.88
CA THR A 41 24.57 -0.24 12.86
C THR A 41 23.75 -1.25 13.69
N VAL A 42 22.62 -0.83 14.28
CA VAL A 42 21.74 -1.64 15.12
C VAL A 42 20.37 -1.86 14.45
N ARG A 43 20.06 -3.15 14.23
CA ARG A 43 18.82 -3.83 13.76
C ARG A 43 18.29 -3.56 12.33
N ARG A 44 18.04 -4.68 11.63
CA ARG A 44 17.50 -4.84 10.26
C ARG A 44 16.02 -4.47 10.08
N ASP A 45 15.40 -3.75 11.02
CA ASP A 45 13.96 -3.42 10.95
C ASP A 45 13.68 -2.02 10.36
N ALA A 46 14.62 -1.45 9.61
CA ALA A 46 14.54 -0.08 9.11
C ALA A 46 13.77 0.04 7.77
N TYR A 47 12.44 -0.05 7.80
CA TYR A 47 11.62 0.43 6.68
C TYR A 47 11.56 1.97 6.72
N LYS A 48 12.52 2.62 6.03
CA LYS A 48 12.72 4.08 5.99
C LYS A 48 11.62 4.80 5.16
N ARG A 49 11.05 5.89 5.69
CA ARG A 49 10.47 7.04 4.94
C ARG A 49 9.35 6.73 3.91
N HIS A 50 8.35 5.95 4.29
CA HIS A 50 7.30 5.54 3.36
C HIS A 50 5.87 5.80 3.87
N CYS A 51 5.65 6.71 4.84
CA CYS A 51 4.29 7.05 5.30
C CYS A 51 3.35 7.39 4.13
N PHE A 52 3.81 8.22 3.20
CA PHE A 52 3.06 8.55 2.00
C PHE A 52 2.80 7.32 1.12
N VAL A 53 3.83 6.50 0.88
CA VAL A 53 3.70 5.27 0.07
C VAL A 53 2.70 4.32 0.70
N LEU A 54 2.75 4.11 2.01
CA LEU A 54 1.83 3.22 2.71
C LEU A 54 0.40 3.76 2.68
N CYS A 55 0.18 5.04 2.98
CA CYS A 55 -1.16 5.62 2.91
C CYS A 55 -1.72 5.56 1.47
N ARG A 56 -0.91 5.94 0.47
CA ARG A 56 -1.28 5.87 -0.94
C ARG A 56 -1.60 4.43 -1.35
N THR A 57 -0.75 3.48 -1.00
CA THR A 57 -0.93 2.08 -1.37
C THR A 57 -2.15 1.47 -0.68
N ALA A 58 -2.40 1.76 0.60
CA ALA A 58 -3.61 1.31 1.29
C ALA A 58 -4.89 1.79 0.56
N MET A 59 -4.90 3.07 0.15
CA MET A 59 -5.99 3.63 -0.65
C MET A 59 -6.12 2.94 -2.02
N GLN A 60 -5.01 2.74 -2.74
CA GLN A 60 -5.02 2.07 -4.04
C GLN A 60 -5.52 0.62 -3.95
N PHE A 61 -5.11 -0.13 -2.92
CA PHE A 61 -5.63 -1.48 -2.68
C PHE A 61 -7.13 -1.46 -2.39
N LYS A 62 -7.60 -0.52 -1.55
CA LYS A 62 -9.05 -0.40 -1.27
C LYS A 62 -9.85 -0.12 -2.55
N LYS A 63 -9.34 0.73 -3.44
CA LYS A 63 -10.03 1.15 -4.67
C LYS A 63 -9.96 0.13 -5.81
N PHE A 64 -8.84 -0.57 -5.93
CA PHE A 64 -8.51 -1.30 -7.16
C PHE A 64 -8.23 -2.79 -6.97
N ALA A 65 -8.15 -3.27 -5.73
CA ALA A 65 -7.93 -4.68 -5.43
C ALA A 65 -9.17 -5.34 -4.80
N ARG A 66 -9.34 -6.63 -5.05
CA ARG A 66 -10.21 -7.51 -4.29
C ARG A 66 -9.44 -8.75 -3.86
N PHE A 67 -9.79 -9.32 -2.73
CA PHE A 67 -9.13 -10.49 -2.16
C PHE A 67 -10.02 -11.72 -2.32
N ASP A 68 -9.41 -12.87 -2.59
CA ASP A 68 -10.09 -14.16 -2.71
C ASP A 68 -9.33 -15.23 -1.94
N ALA A 69 -9.76 -15.46 -0.70
CA ALA A 69 -9.12 -16.42 0.19
C ALA A 69 -9.28 -17.90 -0.24
N ARG A 70 -10.22 -18.21 -1.15
CA ARG A 70 -10.49 -19.59 -1.57
C ARG A 70 -9.55 -20.07 -2.67
N SER A 71 -8.97 -19.14 -3.42
CA SER A 71 -8.05 -19.43 -4.52
C SER A 71 -6.62 -19.63 -4.01
N ALA A 72 -5.83 -20.42 -4.74
CA ALA A 72 -4.42 -20.67 -4.40
C ALA A 72 -3.58 -19.37 -4.50
N PRO A 73 -2.67 -19.09 -3.53
CA PRO A 73 -1.77 -17.95 -3.62
C PRO A 73 -0.88 -17.99 -4.86
N LEU A 74 -0.58 -16.81 -5.41
CA LEU A 74 0.37 -16.68 -6.52
C LEU A 74 1.82 -16.92 -6.05
N ASP A 75 2.69 -17.27 -6.99
CA ASP A 75 4.13 -17.20 -6.79
C ASP A 75 4.60 -15.74 -6.62
N ASP A 76 5.82 -15.57 -6.08
CA ASP A 76 6.33 -14.26 -5.71
C ASP A 76 6.50 -13.31 -6.90
N ALA A 77 6.85 -13.81 -8.10
CA ALA A 77 7.01 -12.96 -9.29
C ALA A 77 5.66 -12.47 -9.79
N SER A 78 4.68 -13.37 -9.92
CA SER A 78 3.31 -13.03 -10.30
C SER A 78 2.65 -12.09 -9.30
N LEU A 79 2.88 -12.32 -8.01
CA LEU A 79 2.37 -11.46 -6.94
C LEU A 79 2.98 -10.05 -7.01
N ALA A 80 4.30 -9.93 -7.22
CA ALA A 80 4.96 -8.63 -7.37
C ALA A 80 4.42 -7.82 -8.55
N VAL A 81 4.21 -8.46 -9.72
CA VAL A 81 3.58 -7.82 -10.89
C VAL A 81 2.20 -7.29 -10.53
N ARG A 82 1.42 -8.08 -9.79
CA ARG A 82 0.05 -7.73 -9.41
C ARG A 82 -0.02 -6.58 -8.42
N ILE A 83 0.90 -6.53 -7.45
CA ILE A 83 1.07 -5.39 -6.55
C ILE A 83 1.37 -4.13 -7.37
N ARG A 84 2.29 -4.22 -8.34
CA ARG A 84 2.65 -3.09 -9.21
C ARG A 84 1.45 -2.58 -10.02
N LEU A 85 0.64 -3.48 -10.59
CA LEU A 85 -0.59 -3.11 -11.31
C LEU A 85 -1.58 -2.29 -10.47
N VAL A 86 -1.68 -2.59 -9.17
CA VAL A 86 -2.49 -1.76 -8.24
C VAL A 86 -1.79 -0.43 -7.99
N THR A 87 -0.50 -0.45 -7.65
CA THR A 87 0.23 0.75 -7.23
C THR A 87 0.57 1.74 -8.34
N HIS A 88 0.48 1.34 -9.61
CA HIS A 88 0.64 2.21 -10.78
C HIS A 88 -0.65 2.97 -11.14
N ARG A 89 -1.81 2.60 -10.58
CA ARG A 89 -3.06 3.33 -10.80
C ARG A 89 -3.05 4.66 -10.05
N ASP A 90 -3.67 5.68 -10.63
CA ASP A 90 -3.81 6.97 -9.96
C ASP A 90 -4.63 6.80 -8.66
N PRO A 91 -4.07 7.14 -7.48
CA PRO A 91 -4.82 7.05 -6.22
C PRO A 91 -6.06 7.95 -6.18
N TRP A 92 -6.12 9.02 -6.98
CA TRP A 92 -7.24 9.97 -7.01
C TRP A 92 -8.36 9.54 -7.95
N ALA A 93 -8.13 8.58 -8.84
CA ALA A 93 -9.17 8.04 -9.71
C ALA A 93 -10.32 7.39 -8.92
N ASP A 94 -11.49 7.33 -9.55
CA ASP A 94 -12.65 6.64 -9.00
C ASP A 94 -12.35 5.16 -8.74
N PRO A 95 -12.91 4.54 -7.67
CA PRO A 95 -12.74 3.13 -7.41
C PRO A 95 -13.25 2.27 -8.58
N LEU A 96 -12.57 1.15 -8.83
CA LEU A 96 -13.08 0.20 -9.80
C LEU A 96 -14.34 -0.50 -9.27
N PRO A 97 -15.31 -0.81 -10.14
CA PRO A 97 -16.38 -1.77 -9.85
C PRO A 97 -15.80 -3.08 -9.31
N ALA A 98 -16.49 -3.70 -8.34
CA ALA A 98 -15.94 -4.83 -7.59
C ALA A 98 -15.50 -6.01 -8.48
N ASP A 99 -16.25 -6.30 -9.53
CA ASP A 99 -15.98 -7.33 -10.53
C ASP A 99 -14.75 -7.03 -11.41
N GLN A 100 -14.39 -5.75 -11.56
CA GLN A 100 -13.25 -5.29 -12.35
C GLN A 100 -11.96 -5.11 -11.53
N ARG A 101 -12.03 -5.24 -10.20
CA ARG A 101 -10.85 -5.11 -9.33
C ARG A 101 -9.85 -6.23 -9.53
N ILE A 102 -8.58 -5.91 -9.38
CA ILE A 102 -7.45 -6.84 -9.48
C ILE A 102 -7.54 -7.85 -8.32
N VAL A 103 -7.65 -9.14 -8.66
CA VAL A 103 -7.89 -10.21 -7.68
C VAL A 103 -6.61 -10.69 -7.02
N PHE A 104 -6.50 -10.67 -5.70
CA PHE A 104 -5.38 -11.25 -4.96
C PHE A 104 -5.84 -12.57 -4.33
N PRO A 105 -5.43 -13.73 -4.88
CA PRO A 105 -5.86 -15.01 -4.36
C PRO A 105 -5.04 -15.43 -3.13
N GLY A 106 -5.64 -16.23 -2.26
CA GLY A 106 -4.98 -16.87 -1.12
C GLY A 106 -4.89 -16.02 0.15
N TYR A 107 -5.57 -14.87 0.17
CA TYR A 107 -5.61 -13.95 1.32
C TYR A 107 -7.02 -13.39 1.50
N ASN A 108 -7.40 -13.06 2.73
CA ASN A 108 -8.67 -12.39 3.05
C ASN A 108 -8.60 -10.88 2.81
N ASP A 109 -7.43 -10.27 3.06
CA ASP A 109 -7.24 -8.84 2.98
C ASP A 109 -5.76 -8.42 2.83
N LEU A 110 -5.53 -7.10 2.73
CA LEU A 110 -4.19 -6.51 2.60
C LEU A 110 -3.35 -6.78 3.86
N ARG A 111 -3.97 -6.79 5.04
CA ARG A 111 -3.26 -7.03 6.29
C ARG A 111 -2.70 -8.43 6.35
N GLU A 112 -3.50 -9.43 6.00
CA GLU A 112 -3.05 -10.82 5.93
C GLU A 112 -1.95 -11.01 4.87
N MET A 113 -2.16 -10.50 3.66
CA MET A 113 -1.17 -10.60 2.58
C MET A 113 0.16 -9.94 2.99
N SER A 114 0.12 -8.74 3.58
CA SER A 114 1.32 -8.02 4.02
C SER A 114 2.00 -8.65 5.24
N LYS A 115 1.28 -9.44 6.04
CA LYS A 115 1.85 -10.28 7.09
C LYS A 115 2.61 -11.46 6.49
N ALA A 116 2.01 -12.14 5.51
CA ALA A 116 2.55 -13.35 4.90
C ALA A 116 3.68 -13.10 3.88
N ARG A 117 3.68 -11.94 3.22
CA ARG A 117 4.60 -11.58 2.12
C ARG A 117 5.26 -10.22 2.35
N ARG A 118 5.64 -9.94 3.60
CA ARG A 118 6.16 -8.63 4.04
C ARG A 118 7.25 -8.05 3.12
N GLU A 119 8.34 -8.79 2.92
CA GLU A 119 9.47 -8.29 2.13
C GLU A 119 9.11 -8.03 0.68
N LEU A 120 8.30 -8.92 0.09
CA LEU A 120 7.83 -8.80 -1.28
C LEU A 120 6.96 -7.56 -1.46
N VAL A 121 6.01 -7.32 -0.54
CA VAL A 121 5.17 -6.13 -0.52
C VAL A 121 6.03 -4.87 -0.40
N GLN A 122 6.96 -4.84 0.55
CA GLN A 122 7.86 -3.69 0.74
C GLN A 122 8.69 -3.37 -0.52
N LYS A 123 9.19 -4.40 -1.22
CA LYS A 123 9.94 -4.25 -2.48
C LYS A 123 9.05 -3.82 -3.66
N SER A 124 7.76 -4.16 -3.64
CA SER A 124 6.87 -4.00 -4.80
C SER A 124 6.09 -2.69 -4.82
N ILE A 125 5.86 -2.05 -3.66
CA ILE A 125 5.02 -0.83 -3.57
C ILE A 125 5.72 0.47 -3.99
N GLY A 126 6.98 0.36 -4.42
CA GLY A 126 7.79 1.45 -4.95
C GLY A 126 8.44 2.34 -3.88
N HIS A 127 9.41 3.16 -4.30
CA HIS A 127 10.04 4.14 -3.42
C HIS A 127 9.27 5.47 -3.45
N GLY A 128 9.05 6.08 -2.29
CA GLY A 128 8.23 7.29 -2.12
C GLY A 128 8.85 8.60 -2.61
N TRP A 129 10.03 8.57 -3.23
CA TRP A 129 10.74 9.78 -3.62
C TRP A 129 10.07 10.58 -4.76
N PRO A 130 9.41 10.00 -5.79
CA PRO A 130 8.79 10.78 -6.86
C PRO A 130 7.66 11.69 -6.36
N SER A 131 7.00 11.32 -5.27
CA SER A 131 5.89 12.06 -4.70
C SER A 131 6.31 13.33 -3.93
N TYR A 132 7.60 13.47 -3.63
CA TYR A 132 8.16 14.69 -3.04
C TYR A 132 8.61 15.70 -4.10
N PHE A 133 8.69 15.30 -5.37
CA PHE A 133 8.98 16.21 -6.47
C PHE A 133 7.67 16.77 -7.03
N ARG A 134 7.30 17.97 -6.58
CA ARG A 134 6.45 18.85 -7.38
C ARG A 134 7.36 19.60 -8.34
N ILE A 135 7.25 19.33 -9.63
CA ILE A 135 7.69 20.30 -10.64
C ILE A 135 6.74 21.48 -10.48
N SER A 136 7.27 22.66 -10.13
CA SER A 136 6.47 23.87 -9.88
C SER A 136 5.55 24.19 -11.05
N ASN A 137 4.45 24.89 -10.74
CA ASN A 137 3.59 25.62 -11.68
C ASN A 137 4.39 26.63 -12.50
#